data_AF-A0A964AWU5-F1
#
_entry.id   AF-A0A964AWU5-F1
#
_cell.length_a   1.000
_cell.length_b   1.000
_cell.length_c   1.000
_cell.angle_alpha   90.00
_cell.angle_beta   90.00
_cell.angle_gamma   90.00
#
_symmetry.space_group_name_H-M   'P 1'
#
loop_
_entity.id
_entity.type
_entity.pdbx_description
1 polymer ?
#
loop_
_entity_poly.entity_id
_entity_poly.type
_entity_poly.pdbx_seq_one_letter_code
_entity_poly.pdbx_strand_id
1 'polypeptide(L)'
;MDYKTMQQQALQISNLYDMLNKKHAQKIWNEQDVMAGFVGDVGDLSKLILAKNNLRSKDNVDEALAHELSDCLWSLLVLADKLGIDLDQAFIKTMDSLEQKLTQKL
;
A
#
# COMPACT_ATOMS: atom_id res chain seq x y z
N MET A 1 7.35 3.08 -13.75
CA MET A 1 6.09 2.37 -14.07
C MET A 1 4.96 3.35 -13.82
N ASP A 2 3.97 3.48 -14.71
CA ASP A 2 2.84 4.38 -14.44
C ASP A 2 1.85 3.76 -13.43
N TYR A 3 0.99 4.59 -12.84
CA TYR A 3 0.03 4.19 -11.81
C TYR A 3 -0.84 3.01 -12.28
N LYS A 4 -1.37 3.08 -13.50
CA LYS A 4 -2.26 2.05 -14.05
C LYS A 4 -1.58 0.71 -14.17
N THR A 5 -0.31 0.70 -14.57
CA THR A 5 0.49 -0.52 -14.66
C THR A 5 0.72 -1.12 -13.27
N MET A 6 0.97 -0.29 -12.24
CA MET A 6 1.10 -0.76 -10.85
C MET A 6 -0.21 -1.34 -10.33
N GLN A 7 -1.33 -0.65 -10.55
CA GLN A 7 -2.64 -1.12 -10.14
C GLN A 7 -2.99 -2.45 -10.83
N GLN A 8 -2.75 -2.59 -12.14
CA GLN A 8 -2.98 -3.84 -12.86
C GLN A 8 -2.18 -5.01 -12.29
N GLN A 9 -0.90 -4.80 -11.97
CA GLN A 9 -0.07 -5.84 -11.33
C GLN A 9 -0.59 -6.20 -9.93
N ALA A 10 -0.97 -5.20 -9.13
CA ALA A 10 -1.52 -5.44 -7.79
C ALA A 10 -2.81 -6.27 -7.85
N LEU A 11 -3.70 -5.96 -8.79
CA LEU A 11 -4.95 -6.69 -9.00
C LEU A 11 -4.73 -8.10 -9.55
N GLN A 12 -3.73 -8.31 -10.40
CA GLN A 12 -3.33 -9.66 -10.83
C GLN A 12 -2.92 -10.53 -9.63
N ILE A 13 -2.12 -9.98 -8.72
CA ILE A 13 -1.70 -10.67 -7.48
C ILE A 13 -2.90 -10.90 -6.56
N SER A 14 -3.80 -9.92 -6.39
CA SER A 14 -5.04 -10.10 -5.61
C SER A 14 -5.91 -11.22 -6.17
N ASN A 15 -6.04 -11.32 -7.49
CA ASN A 15 -6.75 -12.43 -8.14
C ASN A 15 -6.08 -13.79 -7.92
N LEU A 16 -4.75 -13.85 -7.85
CA LEU A 16 -4.02 -15.08 -7.50
C LEU A 16 -4.35 -15.52 -6.06
N TYR A 17 -4.40 -14.59 -5.10
CA TYR A 17 -4.85 -14.88 -3.74
C TYR A 17 -6.30 -15.37 -3.71
N ASP A 18 -7.20 -14.77 -4.48
CA ASP A 18 -8.60 -15.22 -4.55
C ASP A 18 -8.73 -16.64 -5.10
N MET A 19 -7.95 -16.99 -6.13
CA MET A 19 -7.90 -18.36 -6.64
C MET A 19 -7.34 -19.35 -5.61
N LEU A 20 -6.30 -18.94 -4.88
CA LEU A 20 -5.71 -19.74 -3.81
C LEU A 20 -6.71 -19.97 -2.67
N ASN A 21 -7.39 -18.92 -2.21
CA ASN A 21 -8.41 -18.99 -1.18
C ASN A 21 -9.55 -19.93 -1.59
N LYS A 22 -10.05 -19.81 -2.82
CA LYS A 22 -11.07 -20.72 -3.38
C LYS A 22 -10.60 -22.18 -3.36
N LYS A 23 -9.36 -22.45 -3.78
CA LYS A 23 -8.78 -23.80 -3.78
C LYS A 23 -8.72 -24.40 -2.38
N HIS A 24 -8.50 -23.57 -1.35
CA HIS A 24 -8.43 -23.99 0.04
C HIS A 24 -9.76 -23.87 0.80
N ALA A 25 -10.89 -23.66 0.10
CA ALA A 25 -12.21 -23.43 0.70
C ALA A 25 -12.23 -22.28 1.73
N GLN A 26 -11.37 -21.29 1.55
CA GLN A 26 -11.33 -20.03 2.29
C GLN A 26 -12.12 -18.95 1.55
N LYS A 27 -12.54 -17.93 2.28
CA LYS A 27 -13.25 -16.80 1.69
C LYS A 27 -12.33 -15.96 0.79
N ILE A 28 -12.91 -15.38 -0.25
CA ILE A 28 -12.32 -14.26 -1.01
C ILE A 28 -12.22 -13.06 -0.07
N TRP A 29 -11.11 -12.32 -0.13
CA TRP A 29 -10.91 -11.16 0.73
C TRP A 29 -11.75 -9.97 0.25
N ASN A 30 -12.58 -9.45 1.16
CA ASN A 30 -13.29 -8.19 0.96
C ASN A 30 -12.42 -7.00 1.39
N GLU A 31 -12.97 -5.79 1.35
CA GLU A 31 -12.27 -4.55 1.71
C GLU A 31 -11.80 -4.58 3.16
N GLN A 32 -12.57 -5.18 4.06
CA GLN A 32 -12.22 -5.29 5.49
C GLN A 32 -11.04 -6.24 5.70
N ASP A 33 -10.99 -7.35 4.96
CA ASP A 33 -9.90 -8.32 5.00
C ASP A 33 -8.60 -7.71 4.48
N VAL A 34 -8.66 -7.00 3.35
CA VAL A 34 -7.49 -6.29 2.80
C VAL A 34 -7.04 -5.18 3.75
N MET A 35 -7.98 -4.42 4.34
CA MET A 35 -7.65 -3.38 5.32
C MET A 35 -6.99 -3.99 6.57
N ALA A 36 -7.43 -5.15 7.04
CA ALA A 36 -6.82 -5.84 8.18
C ALA A 36 -5.37 -6.26 7.87
N GLY A 37 -5.12 -6.79 6.67
CA GLY A 37 -3.76 -7.07 6.18
C GLY A 37 -2.90 -5.80 6.14
N PHE A 38 -3.44 -4.73 5.55
CA PHE A 38 -2.76 -3.44 5.44
C PHE A 38 -2.32 -2.87 6.80
N VAL A 39 -3.16 -2.98 7.84
CA VAL A 39 -2.77 -2.55 9.19
C VAL A 39 -1.58 -3.37 9.73
N GLY A 40 -1.53 -4.65 9.39
CA GLY A 40 -0.37 -5.51 9.67
C GLY A 40 0.91 -4.97 9.04
N ASP A 41 0.88 -4.74 7.73
CA ASP A 41 2.00 -4.22 6.95
C ASP A 41 2.47 -2.85 7.47
N VAL A 42 1.53 -1.95 7.83
CA VAL A 42 1.85 -0.65 8.46
C VAL A 42 2.55 -0.84 9.81
N GLY A 43 2.16 -1.85 10.58
CA GLY A 43 2.79 -2.20 11.84
C GLY A 43 4.24 -2.66 11.66
N ASP A 44 4.50 -3.49 10.65
CA ASP A 44 5.84 -3.99 10.33
C ASP A 44 6.73 -2.89 9.74
N LEU A 45 6.19 -2.06 8.84
CA LEU A 45 6.84 -0.83 8.37
C LEU A 45 7.24 0.07 9.55
N SER A 46 6.35 0.27 10.52
CA SER A 46 6.63 1.09 11.70
C SER A 46 7.79 0.54 12.53
N LYS A 47 7.88 -0.78 12.71
CA LYS A 47 8.99 -1.41 13.44
C LYS A 47 10.32 -1.20 12.71
N LEU A 48 10.32 -1.32 11.38
CA LEU A 48 11.52 -1.12 10.57
C LEU A 48 12.00 0.33 10.56
N ILE A 49 11.10 1.30 10.49
CA ILE A 49 11.46 2.73 10.59
C ILE A 49 12.12 3.02 11.95
N LEU A 50 11.55 2.49 13.04
CA LEU A 50 12.16 2.61 14.37
C LEU A 50 13.53 1.93 14.44
N ALA A 51 13.69 0.77 13.82
CA ALA A 51 14.97 0.07 13.76
C ALA A 51 16.02 0.87 12.98
N LYS A 52 15.66 1.44 11.81
CA LYS A 52 16.56 2.26 10.99
C LYS A 52 17.07 3.48 11.73
N ASN A 53 16.20 4.18 12.46
CA ASN A 53 16.58 5.37 13.21
C ASN A 53 17.52 5.08 14.39
N ASN A 54 17.52 3.84 14.90
CA ASN A 54 18.36 3.40 16.02
C ASN A 54 19.63 2.63 15.59
N LEU A 55 19.77 2.28 14.31
CA LEU A 55 20.89 1.48 13.80
C LEU A 55 21.72 2.28 12.80
N ARG A 56 23.01 2.50 13.12
CA ARG A 56 24.01 2.92 12.14
C ARG A 56 24.26 1.76 11.16
N SER A 57 23.75 1.91 9.93
CA SER A 57 24.02 1.10 8.73
C SER A 57 23.99 -0.43 8.93
N LYS A 58 22.80 -1.03 8.74
CA LYS A 58 22.72 -2.42 8.29
C LYS A 58 22.03 -2.43 6.94
N ASP A 59 22.71 -2.94 5.91
CA ASP A 59 22.24 -3.00 4.52
C ASP A 59 20.87 -3.68 4.40
N ASN A 60 20.57 -4.65 5.28
CA ASN A 60 19.30 -5.38 5.27
C ASN A 60 18.07 -4.56 5.68
N VAL A 61 18.25 -3.42 6.37
CA VAL A 61 17.10 -2.60 6.83
C VAL A 61 16.45 -1.86 5.67
N ASP A 62 17.24 -1.43 4.69
CA ASP A 62 16.74 -0.71 3.52
C ASP A 62 15.93 -1.61 2.59
N GLU A 63 16.38 -2.85 2.38
CA GLU A 63 15.64 -3.86 1.61
C GLU A 63 14.32 -4.22 2.30
N ALA A 64 14.34 -4.45 3.62
CA ALA A 64 13.13 -4.72 4.38
C ALA A 64 12.14 -3.54 4.33
N LEU A 65 12.63 -2.30 4.44
CA LEU A 65 11.78 -1.11 4.32
C LEU A 65 11.14 -1.00 2.93
N ALA A 66 11.90 -1.28 1.87
CA ALA A 66 11.38 -1.29 0.51
C ALA A 66 10.28 -2.34 0.33
N HIS A 67 10.41 -3.51 0.97
CA HIS A 67 9.39 -4.55 1.00
C HIS A 67 8.11 -4.05 1.67
N GLU A 68 8.16 -3.59 2.92
CA GLU A 68 6.96 -3.17 3.65
C GLU A 68 6.27 -1.96 3.00
N LEU A 69 7.04 -1.03 2.41
CA LEU A 69 6.47 0.06 1.63
C LEU A 69 5.74 -0.45 0.37
N SER A 70 6.26 -1.50 -0.27
CA SER A 70 5.64 -2.11 -1.44
C SER A 70 4.36 -2.86 -1.07
N ASP A 71 4.33 -3.56 0.07
CA ASP A 71 3.13 -4.24 0.57
C ASP A 71 2.05 -3.24 0.98
N CYS A 72 2.43 -2.16 1.65
CA CYS A 72 1.53 -1.03 1.92
C CYS A 72 0.95 -0.45 0.62
N LEU A 73 1.77 -0.26 -0.42
CA LEU A 73 1.32 0.24 -1.72
C LEU A 73 0.38 -0.75 -2.40
N TRP A 74 0.69 -2.05 -2.37
CA TRP A 74 -0.19 -3.10 -2.92
C TRP A 74 -1.57 -3.05 -2.26
N SER A 75 -1.61 -2.98 -0.93
CA SER A 75 -2.84 -2.87 -0.15
C SER A 75 -3.67 -1.65 -0.55
N LEU A 76 -3.05 -0.47 -0.71
CA LEU A 76 -3.73 0.75 -1.15
C LEU A 76 -4.30 0.63 -2.57
N LEU A 77 -3.56 0.02 -3.50
CA LEU A 77 -3.99 -0.17 -4.89
C LEU A 77 -5.18 -1.12 -4.99
N VAL A 78 -5.17 -2.22 -4.22
CA VAL A 78 -6.28 -3.19 -4.15
C VAL A 78 -7.51 -2.58 -3.47
N LEU A 79 -7.33 -1.85 -2.37
CA LEU A 79 -8.43 -1.15 -1.70
C LEU A 79 -9.08 -0.10 -2.59
N ALA A 80 -8.29 0.68 -3.34
CA ALA A 80 -8.80 1.66 -4.27
C ALA A 80 -9.72 1.03 -5.33
N ASP A 81 -9.30 -0.10 -5.92
CA ASP A 81 -10.11 -0.84 -6.89
C ASP A 81 -11.41 -1.37 -6.27
N LYS A 82 -11.31 -2.09 -5.13
CA LYS A 82 -12.49 -2.66 -4.44
C LYS A 82 -13.49 -1.60 -4.00
N LEU A 83 -13.02 -0.39 -3.65
CA LEU A 83 -13.87 0.73 -3.25
C LEU A 83 -14.33 1.61 -4.42
N GLY A 84 -13.90 1.33 -5.65
CA GLY A 84 -14.23 2.14 -6.83
C GLY A 84 -13.63 3.55 -6.80
N ILE A 85 -12.47 3.72 -6.17
CA ILE A 85 -11.77 5.00 -6.03
C ILE A 85 -10.68 5.12 -7.10
N ASP A 86 -10.76 6.17 -7.92
CA ASP A 86 -9.64 6.60 -8.76
C ASP A 86 -8.59 7.28 -7.87
N LEU A 87 -7.66 6.48 -7.35
CA LEU A 87 -6.66 6.95 -6.39
C LEU A 87 -5.64 7.89 -7.04
N ASP A 88 -5.34 7.74 -8.34
CA ASP A 88 -4.43 8.62 -9.08
C ASP A 88 -4.98 10.06 -9.10
N GLN A 89 -6.24 10.20 -9.53
CA GLN A 89 -6.91 11.50 -9.54
C GLN A 89 -7.17 12.05 -8.13
N ALA A 90 -7.54 11.18 -7.18
CA ALA A 90 -7.76 11.59 -5.79
C ALA A 90 -6.47 12.09 -5.13
N PHE A 91 -5.33 11.48 -5.43
CA PHE A 91 -4.02 11.88 -4.93
C PHE A 91 -3.64 13.27 -5.47
N ILE A 92 -3.69 13.47 -6.79
CA ILE A 92 -3.38 14.76 -7.43
C ILE A 92 -4.22 15.88 -6.82
N LYS A 93 -5.55 15.71 -6.79
CA LYS A 93 -6.47 16.71 -6.22
C LYS A 93 -6.15 17.06 -4.77
N THR A 94 -5.76 16.06 -3.98
CA THR A 94 -5.43 16.25 -2.56
C THR A 94 -4.12 17.01 -2.40
N MET A 95 -3.09 16.65 -3.17
CA MET A 95 -1.78 17.32 -3.13
C MET A 95 -1.88 18.78 -3.60
N ASP A 96 -2.59 19.05 -4.69
CA ASP A 96 -2.82 20.42 -5.18
C ASP A 96 -3.51 21.29 -4.11
N SER A 97 -4.51 20.72 -3.43
CA SER A 97 -5.19 21.42 -2.34
C SER A 97 -4.28 21.69 -1.14
N LEU A 98 -3.40 20.74 -0.80
CA LEU A 98 -2.43 20.90 0.29
C LEU A 98 -1.39 21.96 -0.05
N GLU A 99 -0.86 21.95 -1.28
CA GLU A 99 0.10 22.94 -1.76
C GLU A 99 -0.49 24.35 -1.67
N GLN A 100 -1.70 24.57 -2.19
CA GLN A 100 -2.37 25.87 -2.12
C GLN A 100 -2.51 26.36 -0.67
N LYS A 101 -2.92 25.47 0.24
CA LYS A 101 -3.10 25.81 1.67
C LYS A 101 -1.78 26.13 2.38
N LEU A 102 -0.69 25.46 2.01
CA LEU A 102 0.62 25.67 2.62
C LEU A 102 1.28 26.95 2.08
N THR A 103 1.21 27.19 0.78
CA THR A 103 1.77 28.37 0.14
C THR A 103 1.09 29.67 0.60
N GLN A 104 -0.19 29.64 0.95
CA GLN A 104 -0.87 30.80 1.56
C GLN A 104 -0.34 31.17 2.96
N LYS A 105 0.38 30.27 3.63
CA LYS A 105 0.90 30.47 4.99
C LYS A 105 2.39 30.79 5.03
N LEU A 106 3.07 30.69 3.90
CA LEU A 106 4.47 31.09 3.72
C LEU A 106 4.53 32.54 3.23
#